data_AF-A0A6C0J0P8-F1
#
_entry.id   AF-A0A6C0J0P8-F1
#
_cell.length_a   1.000
_cell.length_b   1.000
_cell.length_c   1.000
_cell.angle_alpha   90.00
_cell.angle_beta   90.00
_cell.angle_gamma   90.00
#
_symmetry.space_group_name_H-M   'P 1'
#
loop_
_entity.id
_entity.type
_entity.pdbx_description
1 polymer ?
#
loop_
_entity_poly.entity_id
_entity_poly.type
_entity_poly.pdbx_seq_one_letter_code
_entity_poly.pdbx_strand_id
1 'polypeptide(L)'
;MWKTEEMPTTQYKEARVCACGYTTMTMTYWSRHRKSCKLILDDKDARIATLEKQLEETRRDAKEQLTAKDKQIKELIRVAKKPRTVNTTNNRYVVEQHINVFGKESIEHISHEQIQALLADPANAVPQFIKLKHRRAPGGVNQNLRVPNQKRAIYQVVVVGEGEEKEWENKAKGDVLEQLYDENSGHLEAEADEETHVGSRFLDHQDRMKASVGGEDGGRRYKEQLDKIHCVMST
;
A
#
# COMPACT_ATOMS: atom_id res chain seq x y z
N MET A 1 68.42 71.67 -31.63
CA MET A 1 68.01 70.75 -32.72
C MET A 1 66.96 69.82 -32.15
N TRP A 2 65.67 70.12 -32.36
CA TRP A 2 64.58 69.23 -31.96
C TRP A 2 64.20 68.40 -33.19
N LYS A 3 64.37 67.08 -33.11
CA LYS A 3 63.90 66.14 -34.13
C LYS A 3 62.37 66.16 -34.10
N THR A 4 61.74 66.56 -35.20
CA THR A 4 60.31 66.36 -35.42
C THR A 4 60.06 64.87 -35.57
N GLU A 5 59.49 64.26 -34.54
CA GLU A 5 58.94 62.90 -34.61
C GLU A 5 57.77 62.90 -35.60
N GLU A 6 57.88 62.08 -36.64
CA GLU A 6 56.78 61.86 -37.58
C GLU A 6 55.60 61.23 -36.82
N MET A 7 54.51 61.99 -36.68
CA MET A 7 53.29 61.47 -36.06
C MET A 7 52.73 60.31 -36.90
N PRO A 8 52.24 59.23 -36.27
CA PRO A 8 51.65 58.11 -37.00
C PRO A 8 50.42 58.59 -37.77
N THR A 9 50.48 58.54 -39.09
CA THR A 9 49.39 58.96 -39.96
C THR A 9 48.18 58.04 -39.76
N THR A 10 47.05 58.61 -39.31
CA THR A 10 45.77 57.90 -39.13
C THR A 10 45.03 57.66 -40.46
N GLN A 11 45.74 57.77 -41.58
CA GLN A 11 45.24 57.67 -42.94
C GLN A 11 45.83 56.45 -43.63
N TYR A 12 44.99 55.73 -44.37
CA TYR A 12 45.40 54.65 -45.27
C TYR A 12 46.13 55.21 -46.48
N LYS A 13 47.03 54.40 -47.05
CA LYS A 13 47.74 54.73 -48.30
C LYS A 13 46.80 54.82 -49.52
N GLU A 14 45.67 54.12 -49.46
CA GLU A 14 44.64 54.09 -50.50
C GLU A 14 43.26 54.20 -49.87
N ALA A 15 42.31 54.82 -50.59
CA ALA A 15 40.93 54.95 -50.13
C ALA A 15 40.27 53.57 -49.99
N ARG A 16 39.76 53.25 -48.80
CA ARG A 16 38.98 52.03 -48.59
C ARG A 16 37.55 52.27 -49.06
N VAL A 17 37.03 51.31 -49.82
CA VAL A 17 35.68 51.32 -50.39
C VAL A 17 34.84 50.27 -49.68
N CYS A 18 33.69 50.68 -49.13
CA CYS A 18 32.70 49.79 -48.55
C CYS A 18 31.76 49.26 -49.64
N ALA A 19 31.15 48.09 -49.44
CA ALA A 19 30.12 47.53 -50.30
C ALA A 19 28.89 48.45 -50.47
N CYS A 20 28.68 49.42 -49.56
CA CYS A 20 27.65 50.45 -49.70
C CYS A 20 28.06 51.64 -50.59
N GLY A 21 29.26 51.62 -51.17
CA GLY A 21 29.84 52.73 -51.94
C GLY A 21 30.51 53.83 -51.10
N TYR A 22 30.55 53.72 -49.76
CA TYR A 22 31.25 54.70 -48.92
C TYR A 22 32.77 54.57 -49.06
N THR A 23 33.45 55.68 -49.32
CA THR A 23 34.91 55.72 -49.49
C THR A 23 35.55 56.68 -48.50
N THR A 24 36.62 56.25 -47.83
CA THR A 24 37.41 57.14 -46.96
C THR A 24 38.87 56.71 -46.89
N MET A 25 39.75 57.69 -46.72
CA MET A 25 41.17 57.44 -46.46
C MET A 25 41.48 57.39 -44.96
N THR A 26 40.56 57.79 -44.07
CA THR A 26 40.85 57.88 -42.63
C THR A 26 40.41 56.61 -41.89
N MET A 27 41.30 56.02 -41.08
CA MET A 27 41.01 54.80 -40.31
C MET A 27 39.81 54.96 -39.37
N THR A 28 39.70 56.10 -38.69
CA THR A 28 38.63 56.38 -37.72
C THR A 28 37.26 56.41 -38.39
N TYR A 29 37.15 57.09 -39.54
CA TYR A 29 35.91 57.14 -40.31
C TYR A 29 35.54 55.78 -40.89
N TRP A 30 36.52 55.00 -41.36
CA TRP A 30 36.29 53.63 -41.83
C TRP A 30 35.73 52.73 -40.72
N SER A 31 36.36 52.74 -39.54
CA SER A 31 35.91 51.93 -38.41
C SER A 31 34.54 52.34 -37.89
N ARG A 32 34.24 53.65 -37.85
CA ARG A 32 32.92 54.16 -37.46
C ARG A 32 31.85 53.77 -38.47
N HIS A 33 32.16 53.92 -39.76
CA HIS A 33 31.27 53.52 -40.85
C HIS A 33 30.99 52.02 -40.81
N ARG A 34 32.03 51.17 -40.66
CA ARG A 34 31.88 49.71 -40.61
C ARG A 34 30.91 49.24 -39.52
N LYS A 35 30.86 49.94 -38.38
CA LYS A 35 29.95 49.62 -37.28
C LYS A 35 28.49 50.03 -37.52
N SER A 36 28.24 51.00 -38.41
CA SER A 36 26.89 51.51 -38.69
C SER A 36 26.40 51.19 -40.10
N CYS A 37 27.24 50.58 -40.94
CA CYS A 37 26.89 50.25 -42.32
C CYS A 37 25.96 49.04 -42.37
N LYS A 38 24.72 49.27 -42.81
CA LYS A 38 23.67 48.25 -42.95
C LYS A 38 23.97 47.17 -44.00
N LEU A 39 24.93 47.41 -44.90
CA LEU A 39 25.30 46.47 -45.96
C LEU A 39 26.48 45.57 -45.56
N ILE A 40 27.13 45.84 -44.43
CA ILE A 40 28.10 44.91 -43.84
C ILE A 40 27.32 44.04 -42.87
N LEU A 41 26.85 42.88 -43.36
CA LEU A 41 26.36 41.82 -42.49
C LEU A 41 27.51 41.44 -41.55
N ASP A 42 27.33 41.64 -40.25
CA ASP A 42 28.33 41.27 -39.25
C ASP A 42 28.36 39.73 -39.18
N ASP A 43 29.50 39.11 -38.84
CA ASP A 43 29.57 37.66 -38.62
C ASP A 43 28.53 37.20 -37.56
N LYS A 44 28.09 38.15 -36.73
CA LYS A 44 26.99 38.00 -35.78
C LYS A 44 25.64 37.75 -36.45
N ASP A 45 25.33 38.37 -37.57
CA ASP A 45 24.05 38.18 -38.27
C ASP A 45 23.96 36.76 -38.87
N ALA A 46 25.06 36.27 -39.43
CA ALA A 46 25.16 34.88 -39.90
C ALA A 46 25.07 33.87 -38.74
N ARG A 47 25.67 34.20 -37.58
CA ARG A 47 25.57 33.40 -36.35
C ARG A 47 24.16 33.40 -35.77
N ILE A 48 23.45 34.53 -35.80
CA ILE A 48 22.05 34.65 -35.37
C ILE A 48 21.17 33.78 -36.24
N ALA A 49 21.28 33.87 -37.57
CA ALA A 49 20.49 33.03 -38.49
C ALA A 49 20.73 31.53 -38.27
N THR A 50 21.97 31.15 -37.95
CA THR A 50 22.32 29.75 -37.64
C THR A 50 21.69 29.29 -36.32
N LEU A 51 21.73 30.13 -35.28
CA LEU A 51 21.13 29.83 -33.99
C LEU A 51 19.60 29.76 -34.07
N GLU A 52 18.95 30.66 -34.82
CA GLU A 52 17.51 30.63 -35.06
C GLU A 52 17.08 29.33 -35.73
N LYS A 53 17.84 28.85 -36.72
CA LYS A 53 17.58 27.57 -37.38
C LYS A 53 17.69 26.39 -36.42
N GLN A 54 18.72 26.36 -35.56
CA GLN A 54 18.87 25.33 -34.53
C GLN A 54 17.75 25.38 -33.48
N LEU A 55 17.28 26.58 -33.13
CA LEU A 55 16.20 26.78 -32.17
C LEU A 55 14.86 26.30 -32.74
N GLU A 56 14.64 26.48 -34.05
CA GLU A 56 13.44 25.95 -34.71
C GLU A 56 13.48 24.43 -34.83
N GLU A 57 14.64 23.86 -35.14
CA GLU A 57 14.81 22.41 -35.22
C GLU A 57 14.60 21.73 -33.85
N THR A 58 15.21 22.27 -32.79
CA THR A 58 15.00 21.78 -31.42
C THR A 58 13.56 21.94 -30.94
N ARG A 59 12.86 23.02 -31.33
CA ARG A 59 11.43 23.20 -31.06
C ARG A 59 10.58 22.16 -31.76
N ARG A 60 10.89 21.83 -33.01
CA ARG A 60 10.19 20.79 -33.76
C ARG A 60 10.36 19.43 -33.08
N ASP A 61 11.60 19.07 -32.72
CA ASP A 61 11.90 17.80 -32.06
C ASP A 61 11.23 17.70 -30.68
N ALA A 62 11.24 18.79 -29.90
CA ALA A 62 10.56 18.85 -28.62
C ALA A 62 9.03 18.69 -28.77
N LYS A 63 8.45 19.29 -29.81
CA LYS A 63 7.02 19.16 -30.11
C LYS A 63 6.67 17.72 -30.51
N GLU A 64 7.50 17.08 -31.33
CA GLU A 64 7.32 15.67 -31.69
C GLU A 64 7.40 14.76 -30.46
N GLN A 65 8.40 14.95 -29.59
CA GLN A 65 8.53 14.20 -28.34
C GLN A 65 7.33 14.41 -27.40
N LEU A 66 6.82 15.64 -27.28
CA LEU A 66 5.61 15.93 -26.50
C LEU A 66 4.41 15.20 -27.08
N THR A 67 4.20 15.22 -28.39
CA THR A 67 3.08 14.49 -29.02
C THR A 67 3.20 12.98 -28.86
N ALA A 68 4.41 12.42 -28.89
CA ALA A 68 4.66 11.00 -28.67
C ALA A 68 4.37 10.62 -27.21
N LYS A 69 4.83 11.42 -26.24
CA LYS A 69 4.54 11.22 -24.81
C LYS A 69 3.05 11.40 -24.50
N ASP A 70 2.37 12.36 -25.10
CA ASP A 70 0.93 12.53 -24.96
C ASP A 70 0.14 11.34 -25.50
N LYS A 71 0.58 10.75 -26.62
CA LYS A 71 -0.01 9.50 -27.14
C LYS A 71 0.21 8.33 -26.16
N GLN A 72 1.41 8.21 -25.60
CA GLN A 72 1.70 7.19 -24.58
C GLN A 72 0.88 7.39 -23.31
N ILE A 73 0.73 8.64 -22.83
CA ILE A 73 -0.11 8.96 -21.67
C ILE A 73 -1.57 8.65 -21.95
N LYS A 74 -2.10 9.01 -23.13
CA LYS A 74 -3.47 8.65 -23.53
C LYS A 74 -3.68 7.14 -23.58
N GLU A 75 -2.70 6.39 -24.06
CA GLU A 75 -2.76 4.94 -24.08
C GLU A 75 -2.69 4.33 -22.67
N LEU A 76 -1.80 4.83 -21.82
CA LEU A 76 -1.73 4.43 -20.40
C LEU A 76 -3.03 4.76 -19.66
N ILE A 77 -3.63 5.93 -19.91
CA ILE A 77 -4.94 6.29 -19.38
C ILE A 77 -6.02 5.37 -19.94
N ARG A 78 -5.98 4.99 -21.23
CA ARG A 78 -6.94 4.04 -21.81
C ARG A 78 -6.84 2.65 -21.19
N VAL A 79 -5.61 2.18 -20.95
CA VAL A 79 -5.33 0.91 -20.27
C VAL A 79 -5.73 0.97 -18.80
N ALA A 80 -5.49 2.10 -18.11
CA ALA A 80 -5.87 2.31 -16.71
C ALA A 80 -7.38 2.57 -16.51
N LYS A 81 -8.05 3.18 -17.48
CA LYS A 81 -9.51 3.40 -17.51
C LYS A 81 -10.28 2.18 -17.98
N LYS A 82 -9.62 1.14 -18.50
CA LYS A 82 -10.23 -0.18 -18.58
C LYS A 82 -10.58 -0.53 -17.14
N PRO A 83 -11.88 -0.65 -16.78
CA PRO A 83 -12.27 -0.82 -15.40
C PRO A 83 -11.63 -2.11 -14.91
N ARG A 84 -10.55 -1.97 -14.14
CA ARG A 84 -10.17 -2.98 -13.19
C ARG A 84 -11.36 -2.96 -12.24
N THR A 85 -12.18 -4.00 -12.27
CA THR A 85 -13.19 -4.29 -11.25
C THR A 85 -12.44 -4.50 -9.94
N VAL A 86 -11.92 -3.42 -9.38
CA VAL A 86 -11.62 -3.34 -7.97
C VAL A 86 -12.97 -3.02 -7.37
N ASN A 87 -13.59 -4.04 -6.75
CA ASN A 87 -14.66 -3.82 -5.81
C ASN A 87 -14.09 -2.97 -4.66
N THR A 88 -13.97 -1.66 -4.86
CA THR A 88 -14.03 -0.69 -3.77
C THR A 88 -15.51 -0.47 -3.50
N THR A 89 -16.17 -1.53 -3.06
CA THR A 89 -17.31 -1.38 -2.18
C THR A 89 -16.75 -0.74 -0.92
N ASN A 90 -17.33 0.36 -0.47
CA ASN A 90 -17.37 0.63 0.97
C ASN A 90 -17.92 -0.64 1.61
N ASN A 91 -17.04 -1.54 2.03
CA ASN A 91 -17.38 -2.81 2.66
C ASN A 91 -17.83 -2.54 4.09
N ARG A 92 -18.84 -1.68 4.26
CA ARG A 92 -19.77 -1.84 5.37
C ARG A 92 -20.56 -3.10 5.00
N TYR A 93 -19.93 -4.27 5.19
CA TYR A 93 -20.64 -5.53 5.17
C TYR A 93 -21.58 -5.45 6.35
N VAL A 94 -22.78 -4.90 6.12
CA VAL A 94 -23.85 -4.86 7.11
C VAL A 94 -24.02 -6.30 7.58
N VAL A 95 -23.63 -6.54 8.82
CA VAL A 95 -23.77 -7.85 9.43
C VAL A 95 -25.27 -8.08 9.61
N GLU A 96 -25.74 -9.28 9.30
CA GLU A 96 -27.14 -9.61 9.53
C GLU A 96 -27.47 -9.41 11.01
N GLN A 97 -28.54 -8.65 11.32
CA GLN A 97 -28.81 -8.20 12.68
C GLN A 97 -28.95 -9.35 13.69
N HIS A 98 -29.34 -10.54 13.25
CA HIS A 98 -29.50 -11.72 14.09
C HIS A 98 -28.17 -12.38 14.48
N ILE A 99 -27.04 -12.03 13.84
CA ILE A 99 -25.73 -12.57 14.19
C ILE A 99 -25.22 -11.85 15.43
N ASN A 100 -24.88 -12.59 16.47
CA ASN A 100 -24.29 -12.08 17.71
C ASN A 100 -22.90 -11.48 17.46
N VAL A 101 -22.49 -10.57 18.33
CA VAL A 101 -21.13 -10.06 18.29
C VAL A 101 -20.15 -11.11 18.83
N PHE A 102 -18.91 -11.04 18.41
CA PHE A 102 -17.84 -11.90 18.91
C PHE A 102 -17.65 -11.72 20.42
N GLY A 103 -17.59 -12.82 21.16
CA GLY A 103 -17.55 -12.86 22.63
C GLY A 103 -18.93 -12.77 23.31
N LYS A 104 -20.03 -12.63 22.55
CA LYS A 104 -21.42 -12.68 23.06
C LYS A 104 -22.24 -13.76 22.36
N GLU A 105 -21.61 -14.87 22.03
CA GLU A 105 -22.31 -15.99 21.39
C GLU A 105 -23.33 -16.64 22.34
N SER A 106 -24.41 -17.17 21.77
CA SER A 106 -25.33 -18.02 22.52
C SER A 106 -24.75 -19.42 22.70
N ILE A 107 -24.94 -20.00 23.88
CA ILE A 107 -24.57 -21.37 24.22
C ILE A 107 -25.79 -22.22 24.58
N GLU A 108 -26.99 -21.63 24.54
CA GLU A 108 -28.24 -22.26 25.02
C GLU A 108 -28.60 -23.53 24.22
N HIS A 109 -28.10 -23.65 22.99
CA HIS A 109 -28.31 -24.82 22.14
C HIS A 109 -27.38 -25.99 22.47
N ILE A 110 -26.42 -25.83 23.38
CA ILE A 110 -25.51 -26.88 23.82
C ILE A 110 -26.03 -27.42 25.16
N SER A 111 -26.38 -28.70 25.20
CA SER A 111 -26.85 -29.32 26.44
C SER A 111 -25.70 -29.66 27.39
N HIS A 112 -25.99 -29.72 28.70
CA HIS A 112 -25.00 -30.12 29.69
C HIS A 112 -24.42 -31.53 29.41
N GLU A 113 -25.23 -32.45 28.90
CA GLU A 113 -24.75 -33.78 28.48
C GLU A 113 -23.71 -33.72 27.36
N GLN A 114 -23.88 -32.80 26.41
CA GLN A 114 -22.89 -32.58 25.35
C GLN A 114 -21.60 -32.00 25.92
N ILE A 115 -21.69 -31.11 26.92
CA ILE A 115 -20.52 -30.55 27.62
C ILE A 115 -19.77 -31.67 28.36
N GLN A 116 -20.47 -32.52 29.11
CA GLN A 116 -19.86 -33.66 29.81
C GLN A 116 -19.19 -34.65 28.84
N ALA A 117 -19.80 -34.90 27.68
CA ALA A 117 -19.20 -35.72 26.64
C ALA A 117 -17.89 -35.13 26.08
N LEU A 118 -17.77 -33.80 26.03
CA LEU A 118 -16.54 -33.12 25.61
C LEU A 118 -15.44 -33.24 26.67
N LEU A 119 -15.78 -33.10 27.95
CA LEU A 119 -14.82 -33.21 29.06
C LEU A 119 -14.14 -34.59 29.12
N ALA A 120 -14.81 -35.65 28.62
CA ALA A 120 -14.24 -36.99 28.53
C ALA A 120 -12.99 -37.08 27.62
N ASP A 121 -12.82 -36.16 26.66
CA ASP A 121 -11.63 -36.03 25.82
C ASP A 121 -10.99 -34.64 25.95
N PRO A 122 -10.16 -34.42 26.99
CA PRO A 122 -9.58 -33.11 27.27
C PRO A 122 -8.77 -32.50 26.14
N ALA A 123 -8.13 -33.34 25.30
CA ALA A 123 -7.26 -32.89 24.23
C ALA A 123 -8.02 -32.28 23.04
N ASN A 124 -9.32 -32.57 22.91
CA ASN A 124 -10.18 -32.05 21.84
C ASN A 124 -11.42 -31.31 22.35
N ALA A 125 -11.63 -31.27 23.68
CA ALA A 125 -12.77 -30.63 24.32
C ALA A 125 -12.98 -29.19 23.84
N VAL A 126 -11.96 -28.34 23.95
CA VAL A 126 -12.04 -26.91 23.56
C VAL A 126 -12.29 -26.74 22.04
N PRO A 127 -11.51 -27.36 21.12
CA PRO A 127 -11.81 -27.28 19.69
C PRO A 127 -13.21 -27.76 19.32
N GLN A 128 -13.69 -28.86 19.90
CA GLN A 128 -15.01 -29.39 19.59
C GLN A 128 -16.14 -28.54 20.20
N PHE A 129 -15.93 -27.95 21.38
CA PHE A 129 -16.87 -27.01 21.98
C PHE A 129 -17.05 -25.78 21.08
N ILE A 130 -15.95 -25.18 20.61
CA ILE A 130 -15.97 -24.06 19.65
C ILE A 130 -16.73 -24.46 18.38
N LYS A 131 -16.54 -25.68 17.88
CA LYS A 131 -17.31 -26.21 16.74
C LYS A 131 -18.80 -26.21 17.00
N LEU A 132 -19.25 -26.70 18.16
CA LEU A 132 -20.66 -26.74 18.54
C LEU A 132 -21.22 -25.34 18.72
N LYS A 133 -20.47 -24.46 19.40
CA LYS A 133 -20.83 -23.08 19.69
C LYS A 133 -21.05 -22.25 18.42
N HIS A 134 -20.12 -22.29 17.46
CA HIS A 134 -20.19 -21.44 16.27
C HIS A 134 -20.92 -22.08 15.07
N ARG A 135 -20.88 -23.42 14.90
CA ARG A 135 -21.47 -24.07 13.70
C ARG A 135 -22.86 -24.62 13.89
N ARG A 136 -23.24 -25.00 15.12
CA ARG A 136 -24.52 -25.64 15.41
C ARG A 136 -25.53 -24.72 16.06
N ALA A 137 -25.19 -23.44 16.24
CA ALA A 137 -26.12 -22.45 16.75
C ALA A 137 -27.34 -22.32 15.82
N PRO A 138 -28.57 -22.45 16.34
CA PRO A 138 -29.78 -22.38 15.54
C PRO A 138 -29.88 -21.02 14.85
N GLY A 139 -30.33 -21.01 13.59
CA GLY A 139 -30.48 -19.79 12.81
C GLY A 139 -29.17 -19.07 12.47
N GLY A 140 -28.01 -19.68 12.68
CA GLY A 140 -26.72 -19.07 12.34
C GLY A 140 -26.33 -17.88 13.23
N VAL A 141 -26.97 -17.72 14.40
CA VAL A 141 -26.78 -16.58 15.30
C VAL A 141 -25.33 -16.41 15.79
N ASN A 142 -24.50 -17.47 15.75
CA ASN A 142 -23.09 -17.40 16.13
C ASN A 142 -22.12 -17.46 14.93
N GLN A 143 -22.60 -17.16 13.71
CA GLN A 143 -21.74 -17.00 12.51
C GLN A 143 -21.01 -15.65 12.52
N ASN A 144 -20.39 -15.33 13.64
CA ASN A 144 -19.75 -14.06 13.95
C ASN A 144 -18.23 -14.09 13.71
N LEU A 145 -17.71 -15.18 13.15
CA LEU A 145 -16.29 -15.37 12.84
C LEU A 145 -16.13 -15.97 11.43
N ARG A 146 -15.20 -15.42 10.65
CA ARG A 146 -14.90 -15.84 9.29
C ARG A 146 -13.40 -15.93 9.05
N VAL A 147 -13.00 -16.93 8.27
CA VAL A 147 -11.61 -17.15 7.83
C VAL A 147 -11.54 -16.90 6.32
N PRO A 148 -11.38 -15.64 5.86
CA PRO A 148 -11.43 -15.31 4.43
C PRO A 148 -10.30 -15.96 3.63
N ASN A 149 -9.17 -16.24 4.26
CA ASN A 149 -8.06 -16.98 3.66
C ASN A 149 -7.27 -17.72 4.74
N GLN A 150 -7.29 -19.05 4.69
CA GLN A 150 -6.63 -19.93 5.67
C GLN A 150 -5.10 -19.72 5.77
N LYS A 151 -4.46 -19.20 4.71
CA LYS A 151 -3.01 -18.92 4.70
C LYS A 151 -2.66 -17.52 5.22
N ARG A 152 -3.64 -16.65 5.43
CA ARG A 152 -3.41 -15.31 5.97
C ARG A 152 -3.46 -15.32 7.49
N ALA A 153 -2.67 -14.45 8.11
CA ALA A 153 -2.66 -14.25 9.56
C ALA A 153 -3.81 -13.35 10.05
N ILE A 154 -4.96 -13.35 9.36
CA ILE A 154 -6.08 -12.45 9.63
C ILE A 154 -7.39 -13.23 9.68
N TYR A 155 -8.14 -13.02 10.74
CA TYR A 155 -9.52 -13.47 10.91
C TYR A 155 -10.47 -12.27 10.82
N GLN A 156 -11.71 -12.53 10.46
CA GLN A 156 -12.78 -11.51 10.48
C GLN A 156 -13.75 -11.86 11.60
N VAL A 157 -14.01 -10.90 12.48
CA VAL A 157 -14.95 -11.07 13.60
C VAL A 157 -16.00 -9.97 13.57
N VAL A 158 -17.21 -10.26 14.05
CA VAL A 158 -18.27 -9.27 14.18
C VAL A 158 -18.07 -8.47 15.46
N VAL A 159 -17.98 -7.15 15.35
CA VAL A 159 -17.89 -6.22 16.47
C VAL A 159 -19.01 -5.18 16.42
N VAL A 160 -19.20 -4.47 17.53
CA VAL A 160 -20.10 -3.30 17.58
C VAL A 160 -19.32 -2.11 17.03
N GLY A 161 -19.75 -1.60 15.88
CA GLY A 161 -19.23 -0.38 15.27
C GLY A 161 -19.91 0.88 15.80
N GLU A 162 -19.64 2.00 15.14
CA GLU A 162 -20.23 3.29 15.53
C GLU A 162 -21.76 3.29 15.38
N GLY A 163 -22.46 3.65 16.48
CA GLY A 163 -23.93 3.75 16.51
C GLY A 163 -24.66 2.42 16.71
N GLU A 164 -24.05 1.44 17.39
CA GLU A 164 -24.61 0.10 17.67
C GLU A 164 -24.78 -0.81 16.44
N GLU A 165 -24.31 -0.36 15.26
CA GLU A 165 -24.33 -1.19 14.06
C GLU A 165 -23.23 -2.25 14.12
N LYS A 166 -23.58 -3.48 13.73
CA LYS A 166 -22.63 -4.61 13.69
C LYS A 166 -21.80 -4.55 12.42
N GLU A 167 -20.49 -4.68 12.56
CA GLU A 167 -19.55 -4.66 11.44
C GLU A 167 -18.49 -5.76 11.53
N TRP A 168 -17.91 -6.10 10.39
CA TRP A 168 -16.80 -7.05 10.31
C TRP A 168 -15.48 -6.32 10.52
N GLU A 169 -14.76 -6.70 11.57
CA GLU A 169 -13.42 -6.20 11.86
C GLU A 169 -12.36 -7.27 11.54
N ASN A 170 -11.25 -6.85 10.94
CA ASN A 170 -10.10 -7.72 10.72
C ASN A 170 -9.25 -7.76 12.00
N LYS A 171 -9.08 -8.94 12.58
CA LYS A 171 -8.20 -9.17 13.74
C LYS A 171 -7.07 -10.13 13.40
N ALA A 172 -5.97 -10.06 14.16
CA ALA A 172 -4.87 -10.99 14.00
C ALA A 172 -5.33 -12.42 14.34
N LYS A 173 -4.88 -13.39 13.55
CA LYS A 173 -5.23 -14.81 13.74
C LYS A 173 -4.83 -15.32 15.14
N GLY A 174 -3.65 -14.91 15.63
CA GLY A 174 -3.14 -15.32 16.95
C GLY A 174 -4.11 -14.90 18.05
N ASP A 175 -4.37 -13.60 18.15
CA ASP A 175 -5.24 -13.00 19.17
C ASP A 175 -6.65 -13.62 19.20
N VAL A 176 -7.25 -13.86 18.03
CA VAL A 176 -8.59 -14.47 17.96
C VAL A 176 -8.56 -15.93 18.39
N LEU A 177 -7.52 -16.69 18.06
CA LEU A 177 -7.39 -18.09 18.48
C LEU A 177 -7.12 -18.20 19.99
N GLU A 178 -6.30 -17.31 20.55
CA GLU A 178 -6.04 -17.24 21.99
C GLU A 178 -7.32 -16.88 22.74
N GLN A 179 -8.03 -15.84 22.31
CA GLN A 179 -9.32 -15.46 22.90
C GLN A 179 -10.35 -16.59 22.82
N LEU A 180 -10.45 -17.26 21.66
CA LEU A 180 -11.28 -18.45 21.52
C LEU A 180 -10.85 -19.58 22.46
N TYR A 181 -9.55 -19.79 22.68
CA TYR A 181 -9.09 -20.79 23.63
C TYR A 181 -9.52 -20.42 25.04
N ASP A 182 -9.14 -19.23 25.51
CA ASP A 182 -9.28 -18.81 26.91
C ASP A 182 -10.74 -18.73 27.36
N GLU A 183 -11.63 -18.15 26.54
CA GLU A 183 -13.06 -18.03 26.86
C GLU A 183 -13.73 -19.40 26.94
N ASN A 184 -13.42 -20.29 26.00
CA ASN A 184 -14.07 -21.58 25.90
C ASN A 184 -13.47 -22.61 26.88
N SER A 185 -12.17 -22.54 27.16
CA SER A 185 -11.57 -23.32 28.24
C SER A 185 -12.11 -22.90 29.59
N GLY A 186 -12.23 -21.58 29.86
CA GLY A 186 -12.83 -21.08 31.10
C GLY A 186 -14.27 -21.55 31.29
N HIS A 187 -15.07 -21.58 30.22
CA HIS A 187 -16.43 -22.14 30.29
C HIS A 187 -16.43 -23.64 30.61
N LEU A 188 -15.56 -24.43 29.98
CA LEU A 188 -15.48 -25.86 30.23
C LEU A 188 -14.90 -26.17 31.62
N GLU A 189 -13.98 -25.34 32.13
CA GLU A 189 -13.44 -25.44 33.50
C GLU A 189 -14.55 -25.20 34.53
N ALA A 190 -15.43 -24.21 34.31
CA ALA A 190 -16.56 -23.94 35.21
C ALA A 190 -17.59 -25.09 35.28
N GLU A 191 -17.71 -25.87 34.20
CA GLU A 191 -18.61 -27.03 34.11
C GLU A 191 -17.94 -28.35 34.54
N ALA A 192 -16.61 -28.34 34.73
CA ALA A 192 -15.84 -29.51 35.13
C ALA A 192 -15.93 -29.69 36.65
N ASP A 193 -16.52 -30.81 37.07
CA ASP A 193 -16.59 -31.18 38.48
C ASP A 193 -15.28 -31.85 38.93
N GLU A 194 -14.58 -31.21 39.86
CA GLU A 194 -13.33 -31.69 40.49
C GLU A 194 -13.49 -33.05 41.18
N GLU A 195 -14.69 -33.38 41.66
CA GLU A 195 -14.96 -34.65 42.34
C GLU A 195 -15.09 -35.81 41.35
N THR A 196 -15.31 -35.52 40.07
CA THR A 196 -15.40 -36.53 39.02
C THR A 196 -14.05 -36.80 38.38
N HIS A 197 -13.79 -38.08 38.06
CA HIS A 197 -12.58 -38.47 37.33
C HIS A 197 -12.46 -37.75 35.97
N VAL A 198 -13.59 -37.45 35.31
CA VAL A 198 -13.62 -36.75 34.03
C VAL A 198 -13.24 -35.28 34.19
N GLY A 199 -13.84 -34.57 35.16
CA GLY A 199 -13.54 -33.17 35.43
C GLY A 199 -12.10 -32.97 35.92
N SER A 200 -11.64 -33.77 36.88
CA SER A 200 -10.24 -33.73 37.35
C SER A 200 -9.24 -33.95 36.21
N ARG A 201 -9.45 -34.93 35.33
CA ARG A 201 -8.58 -35.18 34.17
C ARG A 201 -8.55 -34.01 33.18
N PHE A 202 -9.68 -33.32 33.01
CA PHE A 202 -9.76 -32.13 32.18
C PHE A 202 -9.00 -30.96 32.79
N LEU A 203 -9.17 -30.69 34.09
CA LEU A 203 -8.47 -29.62 34.80
C LEU A 203 -6.94 -29.86 34.79
N ASP A 204 -6.50 -31.08 35.06
CA ASP A 204 -5.09 -31.49 34.93
C ASP A 204 -4.53 -31.27 33.51
N HIS A 205 -5.37 -31.43 32.49
CA HIS A 205 -4.98 -31.10 31.12
C HIS A 205 -4.82 -29.59 30.96
N GLN A 206 -5.77 -28.79 31.43
CA GLN A 206 -5.71 -27.33 31.35
C GLN A 206 -4.50 -26.74 32.07
N ASP A 207 -4.15 -27.26 33.24
CA ASP A 207 -2.96 -26.80 33.98
C ASP A 207 -1.67 -27.08 33.20
N ARG A 208 -1.57 -28.24 32.55
CA ARG A 208 -0.44 -28.57 31.66
C ARG A 208 -0.39 -27.66 30.42
N MET A 209 -1.55 -27.23 29.93
CA MET A 209 -1.64 -26.29 28.81
C MET A 209 -1.19 -24.87 29.22
N LYS A 210 -1.66 -24.37 30.37
CA LYS A 210 -1.26 -23.08 30.94
C LYS A 210 0.25 -23.05 31.25
N ALA A 211 0.79 -24.13 31.80
CA ALA A 211 2.22 -24.28 32.06
C ALA A 211 3.08 -24.27 30.78
N SER A 212 2.53 -24.68 29.63
CA SER A 212 3.27 -24.69 28.36
C SER A 212 3.57 -23.27 27.83
N VAL A 213 2.66 -22.31 28.03
CA VAL A 213 2.74 -20.95 27.46
C VAL A 213 4.08 -20.24 27.76
N GLY A 214 4.64 -20.48 28.96
CA GLY A 214 5.96 -19.98 29.37
C GLY A 214 6.93 -21.07 29.84
N GLY A 215 6.61 -22.33 29.58
CA GLY A 215 7.34 -23.48 30.11
C GLY A 215 8.54 -23.92 29.27
N GLU A 216 9.22 -24.98 29.74
CA GLU A 216 10.41 -25.55 29.09
C GLU A 216 10.16 -26.06 27.66
N ASP A 217 8.90 -26.32 27.29
CA ASP A 217 8.51 -26.77 25.96
C ASP A 217 8.28 -25.64 24.94
N GLY A 218 8.47 -24.38 25.35
CA GLY A 218 8.37 -23.20 24.49
C GLY A 218 6.97 -22.96 23.92
N GLY A 219 5.92 -23.36 24.63
CA GLY A 219 4.54 -23.19 24.21
C GLY A 219 4.09 -24.18 23.15
N ARG A 220 4.83 -25.28 22.93
CA ARG A 220 4.52 -26.24 21.86
C ARG A 220 3.12 -26.82 22.01
N ARG A 221 2.76 -27.30 23.20
CA ARG A 221 1.45 -27.89 23.44
C ARG A 221 0.34 -26.86 23.24
N TYR A 222 0.54 -25.64 23.74
CA TYR A 222 -0.39 -24.53 23.56
C TYR A 222 -0.62 -24.21 22.07
N LYS A 223 0.46 -24.11 21.29
CA LYS A 223 0.39 -23.90 19.83
C LYS A 223 -0.35 -25.03 19.11
N GLU A 224 -0.10 -26.29 19.50
CA GLU A 224 -0.83 -27.44 18.93
C GLU A 224 -2.34 -27.35 19.20
N GLN A 225 -2.77 -26.83 20.36
CA GLN A 225 -4.19 -26.59 20.62
C GLN A 225 -4.77 -25.46 19.77
N LEU A 226 -4.05 -24.34 19.63
CA LEU A 226 -4.48 -23.25 18.74
C LEU A 226 -4.61 -23.72 17.28
N ASP A 227 -3.71 -24.59 16.82
CA ASP A 227 -3.78 -25.18 15.48
C ASP A 227 -5.00 -26.09 15.30
N LYS A 228 -5.38 -26.86 16.32
CA LYS A 228 -6.63 -27.64 16.30
C LYS A 228 -7.87 -26.75 16.19
N ILE A 229 -7.92 -25.65 16.95
CA ILE A 229 -9.00 -24.67 16.88
C ILE A 229 -9.05 -24.06 15.47
N HIS A 230 -7.90 -23.67 14.91
CA HIS A 230 -7.82 -23.18 13.54
C HIS A 230 -8.36 -24.18 12.51
N CYS A 231 -8.03 -25.46 12.64
CA CYS A 231 -8.54 -26.52 11.75
C CYS A 231 -10.06 -26.64 11.84
N VAL A 232 -10.61 -26.57 13.06
CA VAL A 232 -12.07 -26.60 13.28
C VAL A 232 -12.76 -25.38 12.69
N MET A 233 -12.17 -24.18 12.77
CA MET A 233 -12.76 -22.97 12.21
C MET A 233 -12.65 -22.88 10.69
N SER A 234 -11.65 -23.54 10.11
CA SER A 234 -11.36 -23.52 8.68
C SER A 234 -12.07 -24.60 7.85
N THR A 235 -12.69 -25.60 8.50
CA THR A 235 -13.48 -26.67 7.85
C THR A 235 -14.89 -26.22 7.48
#